data_AF-A0A530R033-F1
#
_entry.id   AF-A0A530R033-F1
#
_cell.length_a   1.000
_cell.length_b   1.000
_cell.length_c   1.000
_cell.angle_alpha   90.00
_cell.angle_beta   90.00
_cell.angle_gamma   90.00
#
_symmetry.space_group_name_H-M   'P 1'
#
loop_
_entity.id
_entity.type
_entity.pdbx_description
1 polymer ?
#
loop_
_entity_poly.entity_id
_entity_poly.type
_entity_poly.pdbx_seq_one_letter_code
_entity_poly.pdbx_strand_id
1 'polypeptide(L)'
;QAEAARYPSVSLTGDIDTSAFKLGDLGKNSSIGWSFGPALSVPLFNAGQLKAAVEVAKAQRDQYFIAYRASVLTALEDVENALVALRQERIRNSKLAASAKSYADTARLEGTLYKAGETSLLEVLDAERSLYSAEDDLLQSRIAIVTDYIALNKALGGGWDGAIDAGKPEVVDVKTGARLASKP
;
A
#
# COMPACT_ATOMS: atom_id res chain seq x y z
N GLN A 1 14.73 -16.47 -19.97
CA GLN A 1 16.05 -16.96 -19.52
C GLN A 1 16.16 -18.49 -19.55
N ALA A 2 15.26 -19.25 -18.91
CA ALA A 2 15.31 -20.73 -18.94
C ALA A 2 15.29 -21.34 -20.35
N GLU A 3 14.61 -20.71 -21.30
CA GLU A 3 14.60 -21.13 -22.71
C GLU A 3 15.94 -20.89 -23.43
N ALA A 4 16.65 -19.81 -23.07
CA ALA A 4 17.96 -19.49 -23.62
C ALA A 4 19.01 -20.56 -23.27
N ALA A 5 18.86 -21.22 -22.10
CA ALA A 5 19.75 -22.28 -21.67
C ALA A 5 19.71 -23.54 -22.57
N ARG A 6 18.69 -23.69 -23.43
CA ARG A 6 18.61 -24.79 -24.42
C ARG A 6 19.45 -24.53 -25.67
N TYR A 7 19.93 -23.30 -25.87
CA TYR A 7 20.73 -22.90 -27.02
C TYR A 7 22.23 -22.91 -26.66
N PRO A 8 23.13 -22.94 -27.68
CA PRO A 8 24.55 -22.78 -27.44
C PRO A 8 24.86 -21.48 -26.70
N SER A 9 25.65 -21.57 -25.63
CA SER A 9 26.15 -20.38 -24.92
C SER A 9 27.57 -20.08 -25.39
N VAL A 10 27.80 -18.83 -25.80
CA VAL A 10 29.13 -18.30 -26.11
C VAL A 10 29.58 -17.46 -24.94
N SER A 11 30.74 -17.76 -24.37
CA SER A 11 31.40 -16.95 -23.35
C SER A 11 32.77 -16.50 -23.87
N LEU A 12 33.14 -15.25 -23.58
CA LEU A 12 34.42 -14.70 -23.98
C LEU A 12 35.18 -14.27 -22.73
N THR A 13 36.31 -14.91 -22.46
CA THR A 13 37.17 -14.59 -21.33
C THR A 13 38.48 -14.02 -21.84
N GLY A 14 38.96 -12.97 -21.18
CA GLY A 14 40.29 -12.42 -21.42
C GLY A 14 40.84 -11.83 -20.15
N ASP A 15 42.13 -12.05 -19.94
CA ASP A 15 42.84 -11.64 -18.73
C ASP A 15 44.13 -10.94 -19.13
N ILE A 16 44.51 -9.92 -18.37
CA ILE A 16 45.80 -9.25 -18.49
C ILE A 16 46.47 -9.38 -17.13
N ASP A 17 47.64 -10.00 -17.10
CA ASP A 17 48.41 -10.20 -15.89
C ASP A 17 49.81 -9.60 -16.02
N THR A 18 50.46 -9.38 -14.89
CA THR A 18 51.90 -9.13 -14.86
C THR A 18 52.54 -10.14 -13.93
N SER A 19 53.46 -10.93 -14.46
CA SER A 19 54.16 -11.96 -13.70
C SER A 19 55.67 -11.82 -13.86
N ALA A 20 56.38 -11.76 -12.74
CA ALA A 20 57.83 -11.69 -12.72
C ALA A 20 58.39 -12.41 -11.50
N PHE A 21 59.52 -13.11 -11.66
CA PHE A 21 60.21 -13.81 -10.57
C PHE A 21 60.92 -12.87 -9.57
N LYS A 22 61.03 -11.58 -9.89
CA LYS A 22 61.67 -10.54 -9.06
C LYS A 22 60.83 -9.27 -9.07
N LEU A 23 60.69 -8.63 -7.90
CA LEU A 23 59.80 -7.46 -7.71
C LEU A 23 60.14 -6.28 -8.65
N GLY A 24 61.42 -6.08 -8.99
CA GLY A 24 61.88 -5.01 -9.87
C GLY A 24 61.56 -5.20 -11.37
N ASP A 25 61.08 -6.38 -11.77
CA ASP A 25 60.77 -6.71 -13.17
C ASP A 25 59.27 -6.64 -13.48
N LEU A 26 58.38 -6.44 -12.49
CA LEU A 26 56.91 -6.36 -12.71
C LEU A 26 56.46 -5.13 -13.52
N GLY A 27 57.29 -4.09 -13.60
CA GLY A 27 57.00 -2.87 -14.37
C GLY A 27 57.55 -2.87 -15.80
N LYS A 28 58.17 -3.98 -16.25
CA LYS A 28 58.74 -4.10 -17.60
C LYS A 28 57.68 -4.57 -18.59
N ASN A 29 57.74 -4.08 -19.81
CA ASN A 29 56.80 -4.51 -20.86
C ASN A 29 56.88 -6.03 -21.17
N SER A 30 57.97 -6.69 -20.78
CA SER A 30 58.19 -8.13 -20.94
C SER A 30 57.53 -9.00 -19.87
N SER A 31 57.03 -8.43 -18.77
CA SER A 31 56.34 -9.17 -17.70
C SER A 31 54.82 -9.08 -17.80
N ILE A 32 54.28 -8.26 -18.71
CA ILE A 32 52.86 -8.16 -18.99
C ILE A 32 52.44 -9.32 -19.89
N GLY A 33 51.67 -10.25 -19.33
CA GLY A 33 50.98 -11.31 -20.04
C GLY A 33 49.55 -10.90 -20.39
N TRP A 34 49.01 -11.46 -21.48
CA TRP A 34 47.60 -11.37 -21.77
C TRP A 34 47.10 -12.70 -22.33
N SER A 35 45.84 -13.02 -22.07
CA SER A 35 45.16 -14.19 -22.60
C SER A 35 43.79 -13.80 -23.14
N PHE A 36 43.35 -14.51 -24.18
CA PHE A 36 42.04 -14.33 -24.82
C PHE A 36 41.54 -15.69 -25.28
N GLY A 37 40.37 -16.09 -24.79
CA GLY A 37 39.79 -17.41 -25.05
C GLY A 37 38.27 -17.35 -25.18
N PRO A 38 37.70 -17.48 -26.39
CA PRO A 38 36.29 -17.77 -26.56
C PRO A 38 36.00 -19.22 -26.17
N ALA A 39 34.89 -19.47 -25.49
CA ALA A 39 34.37 -20.80 -25.20
C ALA A 39 32.93 -20.93 -25.71
N LEU A 40 32.64 -22.06 -26.36
CA LEU A 40 31.31 -22.43 -26.85
C LEU A 40 30.85 -23.69 -26.12
N SER A 41 29.70 -23.62 -25.45
CA SER A 41 29.09 -24.77 -24.78
C SER A 41 27.76 -25.13 -25.44
N VAL A 42 27.61 -26.39 -25.84
CA VAL A 42 26.39 -26.93 -26.47
C VAL A 42 25.85 -28.09 -25.64
N PRO A 43 24.68 -27.95 -25.00
CA PRO A 43 24.11 -29.03 -24.21
C PRO A 43 23.50 -30.10 -25.13
N LEU A 44 24.24 -31.20 -25.37
CA LEU A 44 23.81 -32.31 -26.24
C LEU A 44 22.86 -33.30 -25.53
N PHE A 45 23.12 -33.61 -24.25
CA PHE A 45 22.29 -34.49 -23.46
C PHE A 45 22.23 -34.01 -22.00
N ASN A 46 21.02 -33.84 -21.48
CA ASN A 46 20.76 -33.33 -20.13
C ASN A 46 19.60 -34.07 -19.44
N ALA A 47 19.26 -35.28 -19.92
CA ALA A 47 18.18 -36.11 -19.39
C ALA A 47 16.83 -35.39 -19.17
N GLY A 48 16.55 -34.31 -19.92
CA GLY A 48 15.32 -33.52 -19.79
C GLY A 48 15.37 -32.40 -18.76
N GLN A 49 16.48 -32.21 -18.03
CA GLN A 49 16.63 -31.16 -17.01
C GLN A 49 16.31 -29.76 -17.54
N LEU A 50 16.83 -29.40 -18.72
CA LEU A 50 16.56 -28.09 -19.30
C LEU A 50 15.09 -27.91 -19.74
N LYS A 51 14.42 -29.00 -20.13
CA LYS A 51 12.98 -28.97 -20.44
C LYS A 51 12.17 -28.73 -19.16
N ALA A 52 12.51 -29.45 -18.09
CA ALA A 52 11.89 -29.26 -16.78
C ALA A 52 12.14 -27.85 -16.23
N ALA A 53 13.34 -27.30 -16.38
CA ALA A 53 13.65 -25.92 -15.97
C ALA A 53 12.79 -24.88 -16.71
N VAL A 54 12.55 -25.08 -18.01
CA VAL A 54 11.62 -24.23 -18.78
C VAL A 54 10.18 -24.39 -18.28
N GLU A 55 9.75 -25.60 -17.96
CA GLU A 55 8.41 -25.86 -17.43
C GLU A 55 8.20 -25.22 -16.06
N VAL A 56 9.18 -25.31 -15.16
CA VAL A 56 9.18 -24.59 -13.86
C VAL A 56 9.09 -23.08 -14.07
N ALA A 57 9.90 -22.52 -14.97
CA ALA A 57 9.86 -21.09 -15.26
C ALA A 57 8.51 -20.64 -15.85
N LYS A 58 7.87 -21.48 -16.68
CA LYS A 58 6.52 -21.25 -17.21
C LYS A 58 5.47 -21.28 -16.09
N ALA A 59 5.54 -22.28 -15.22
CA ALA A 59 4.64 -22.39 -14.07
C ALA A 59 4.78 -21.18 -13.12
N GLN A 60 6.00 -20.72 -12.85
CA GLN A 60 6.24 -19.51 -12.06
C GLN A 60 5.65 -18.26 -12.73
N ARG A 61 5.84 -18.10 -14.04
CA ARG A 61 5.20 -17.00 -14.80
C ARG A 61 3.68 -17.04 -14.64
N ASP A 62 3.07 -18.21 -14.78
CA ASP A 62 1.62 -18.36 -14.68
C ASP A 62 1.13 -18.07 -13.25
N GLN A 63 1.89 -18.47 -12.23
CA GLN A 63 1.64 -18.11 -10.84
C GLN A 63 1.66 -16.58 -10.65
N TYR A 64 2.67 -15.88 -11.15
CA TYR A 64 2.72 -14.41 -11.06
C TYR A 64 1.59 -13.74 -11.83
N PHE A 65 1.20 -14.29 -12.99
CA PHE A 65 0.08 -13.77 -13.75
C PHE A 65 -1.26 -13.93 -13.00
N ILE A 66 -1.47 -15.08 -12.34
CA ILE A 66 -2.65 -15.31 -11.50
C ILE A 66 -2.63 -14.36 -10.29
N ALA A 67 -1.48 -14.21 -9.63
CA ALA A 67 -1.34 -13.28 -8.50
C ALA A 67 -1.62 -11.83 -8.91
N TYR A 68 -1.14 -11.41 -10.09
CA TYR A 68 -1.47 -10.11 -10.67
C TYR A 68 -2.98 -9.96 -10.89
N ARG A 69 -3.62 -10.94 -11.54
CA ARG A 69 -5.08 -10.91 -11.76
C ARG A 69 -5.86 -10.86 -10.44
N ALA A 70 -5.43 -11.62 -9.43
CA ALA A 70 -6.03 -11.59 -8.10
C ALA A 70 -5.90 -10.19 -7.47
N SER A 71 -4.72 -9.57 -7.52
CA SER A 71 -4.51 -8.23 -6.99
C SER A 71 -5.41 -7.17 -7.65
N VAL A 72 -5.61 -7.26 -8.97
CA VAL A 72 -6.53 -6.36 -9.70
C VAL A 72 -7.99 -6.57 -9.28
N LEU A 73 -8.41 -7.83 -9.12
CA LEU A 73 -9.78 -8.14 -8.69
C LEU A 73 -10.04 -7.70 -7.25
N THR A 74 -9.09 -7.91 -6.34
CA THR A 74 -9.18 -7.41 -4.96
C THR A 74 -9.24 -5.88 -4.93
N ALA A 75 -8.42 -5.19 -5.73
CA ALA A 75 -8.48 -3.73 -5.81
C ALA A 75 -9.84 -3.23 -6.32
N LEU A 76 -10.44 -3.92 -7.30
CA LEU A 76 -11.78 -3.60 -7.78
C LEU A 76 -12.84 -3.81 -6.68
N GLU A 77 -12.79 -4.95 -5.99
CA GLU A 77 -13.67 -5.25 -4.87
C GLU A 77 -13.56 -4.20 -3.74
N ASP A 78 -12.35 -3.79 -3.38
CA ASP A 78 -12.11 -2.75 -2.37
C ASP A 78 -12.75 -1.41 -2.76
N VAL A 79 -12.64 -1.01 -4.04
CA VAL A 79 -13.25 0.22 -4.57
C VAL A 79 -14.78 0.12 -4.54
N GLU A 80 -15.34 -1.01 -4.98
CA GLU A 80 -16.78 -1.23 -4.99
C GLU A 80 -17.37 -1.23 -3.58
N ASN A 81 -16.72 -1.93 -2.64
CA ASN A 81 -17.11 -1.97 -1.23
C ASN A 81 -17.08 -0.57 -0.61
N ALA A 82 -16.01 0.20 -0.80
CA ALA A 82 -15.89 1.55 -0.27
C ALA A 82 -16.92 2.51 -0.88
N LEU A 83 -17.20 2.40 -2.18
CA LEU A 83 -18.21 3.21 -2.85
C LEU A 83 -19.63 2.92 -2.36
N VAL A 84 -19.95 1.64 -2.18
CA VAL A 84 -21.26 1.21 -1.66
C VAL A 84 -21.43 1.65 -0.22
N ALA A 85 -20.42 1.46 0.64
CA ALA A 85 -20.42 1.92 2.03
C ALA A 85 -20.70 3.43 2.11
N LEU A 86 -19.89 4.24 1.40
CA LEU A 86 -20.06 5.70 1.37
C LEU A 86 -21.46 6.13 0.90
N ARG A 87 -21.99 5.46 -0.13
CA ARG A 87 -23.34 5.77 -0.65
C ARG A 87 -24.41 5.43 0.38
N GLN A 88 -24.35 4.25 0.98
CA GLN A 88 -25.33 3.81 1.98
C GLN A 88 -25.26 4.69 3.23
N GLU A 89 -24.07 5.07 3.68
CA GLU A 89 -23.91 5.90 4.86
C GLU A 89 -24.42 7.33 4.63
N ARG A 90 -24.28 7.90 3.43
CA ARG A 90 -24.93 9.17 3.06
C ARG A 90 -26.46 9.09 3.15
N ILE A 91 -27.06 7.98 2.72
CA ILE A 91 -28.50 7.76 2.85
C ILE A 91 -28.88 7.64 4.33
N ARG A 92 -28.12 6.87 5.12
CA ARG A 92 -28.33 6.74 6.57
C ARG A 92 -28.25 8.08 7.28
N ASN A 93 -27.24 8.90 6.96
CA ASN A 93 -27.05 10.23 7.51
C ASN A 93 -28.26 11.14 7.28
N SER A 94 -28.82 11.13 6.07
CA SER A 94 -30.01 11.93 5.74
C SER A 94 -31.23 11.55 6.59
N LYS A 95 -31.40 10.25 6.87
CA LYS A 95 -32.48 9.74 7.73
C LYS A 95 -32.25 10.12 9.19
N LEU A 96 -31.01 10.01 9.67
CA LEU A 96 -30.64 10.41 11.03
C LEU A 96 -30.81 11.91 11.24
N ALA A 97 -30.50 12.74 10.23
CA ALA A 97 -30.72 14.18 10.29
C ALA A 97 -32.21 14.54 10.44
N ALA A 98 -33.09 13.83 9.71
CA ALA A 98 -34.54 13.99 9.86
C ALA A 98 -35.03 13.53 11.24
N SER A 99 -34.46 12.44 11.77
CA SER A 99 -34.75 11.92 13.10
C SER A 99 -34.33 12.92 14.19
N ALA A 100 -33.09 13.40 14.17
CA ALA A 100 -32.59 14.39 15.13
C ALA A 100 -33.43 15.68 15.11
N LYS A 101 -33.84 16.15 13.93
CA LYS A 101 -34.76 17.28 13.81
C LYS A 101 -36.10 17.02 14.50
N SER A 102 -36.66 15.83 14.31
CA SER A 102 -37.94 15.45 14.94
C SER A 102 -37.83 15.43 16.47
N TYR A 103 -36.76 14.86 17.01
CA TYR A 103 -36.50 14.89 18.46
C TYR A 103 -36.25 16.31 18.98
N ALA A 104 -35.62 17.18 18.19
CA ALA A 104 -35.40 18.58 18.58
C ALA A 104 -36.73 19.35 18.66
N ASP A 105 -37.65 19.08 17.74
CA ASP A 105 -38.99 19.63 17.77
C ASP A 105 -39.79 19.13 19.00
N THR A 106 -39.66 17.85 19.36
CA THR A 106 -40.25 17.26 20.58
C THR A 106 -39.68 17.90 21.84
N ALA A 107 -38.35 17.97 22.00
CA ALA A 107 -37.73 18.58 23.18
C ALA A 107 -38.14 20.06 23.35
N ARG A 108 -38.28 20.81 22.24
CA ARG A 108 -38.80 22.18 22.27
C ARG A 108 -40.27 22.26 22.70
N LEU A 109 -41.10 21.30 22.26
CA LEU A 109 -42.51 21.22 22.64
C LEU A 109 -42.65 20.91 24.14
N GLU A 110 -41.96 19.88 24.64
CA GLU A 110 -41.98 19.52 26.06
C GLU A 110 -41.50 20.67 26.95
N GLY A 111 -40.43 21.37 26.55
CA GLY A 111 -39.96 22.55 27.26
C GLY A 111 -40.97 23.71 27.26
N THR A 112 -41.87 23.78 26.27
CA THR A 112 -42.95 24.76 26.21
C THR A 112 -44.12 24.36 27.13
N LEU A 113 -44.51 23.08 27.09
CA LEU A 113 -45.55 22.52 27.97
C LEU A 113 -45.14 22.63 29.43
N TYR A 114 -43.86 22.42 29.75
CA TYR A 114 -43.37 22.50 31.13
C TYR A 114 -43.49 23.93 31.68
N LYS A 115 -43.16 24.93 30.85
CA LYS A 115 -43.34 26.35 31.20
C LYS A 115 -44.81 26.73 31.36
N ALA A 116 -45.70 26.05 30.65
CA ALA A 116 -47.15 26.22 30.80
C ALA A 116 -47.72 25.45 32.02
N GLY A 117 -46.93 24.58 32.65
CA GLY A 117 -47.36 23.73 33.77
C GLY A 117 -48.13 22.46 33.35
N GLU A 118 -48.10 22.11 32.06
CA GLU A 118 -48.88 21.01 31.46
C GLU A 118 -48.13 19.67 31.45
N THR A 119 -46.82 19.66 31.73
CA THR A 119 -45.98 18.45 31.79
C THR A 119 -44.98 18.52 32.95
N SER A 120 -44.40 17.38 33.32
CA SER A 120 -43.37 17.26 34.35
C SER A 120 -41.96 17.58 33.83
N LEU A 121 -41.05 18.01 34.73
CA LEU A 121 -39.63 18.20 34.37
C LEU A 121 -38.98 16.90 33.87
N LEU A 122 -39.47 15.74 34.32
CA LEU A 122 -38.95 14.44 33.89
C LEU A 122 -39.21 14.17 32.41
N GLU A 123 -40.36 14.59 31.88
CA GLU A 123 -40.69 14.46 30.44
C GLU A 123 -39.78 15.34 29.58
N VAL A 124 -39.47 16.57 30.03
CA VAL A 124 -38.50 17.44 29.36
C VAL A 124 -37.11 16.77 29.29
N LEU A 125 -36.64 16.24 30.42
CA LEU A 125 -35.33 15.58 30.49
C LEU A 125 -35.27 14.30 29.64
N ASP A 126 -36.37 13.55 29.54
CA ASP A 126 -36.43 12.37 28.68
C ASP A 126 -36.42 12.74 27.19
N ALA A 127 -37.12 13.81 26.80
CA ALA A 127 -37.08 14.35 25.45
C ALA A 127 -35.69 14.90 25.08
N GLU A 128 -35.04 15.64 25.98
CA GLU A 128 -33.65 16.11 25.80
C GLU A 128 -32.67 14.95 25.69
N ARG A 129 -32.81 13.91 26.53
CA ARG A 129 -31.99 12.70 26.45
C ARG A 129 -32.14 12.00 25.10
N SER A 130 -33.37 11.88 24.60
CA SER A 130 -33.67 11.27 23.30
C SER A 130 -33.08 12.09 22.15
N LEU A 131 -33.16 13.42 22.22
CA LEU A 131 -32.50 14.33 21.29
C LEU A 131 -30.98 14.12 21.27
N TYR A 132 -30.33 14.11 22.43
CA TYR A 132 -28.88 13.92 22.49
C TYR A 132 -28.45 12.56 21.91
N SER A 133 -29.21 11.49 22.16
CA SER A 133 -28.93 10.20 21.53
C SER A 133 -29.03 10.26 20.00
N ALA A 134 -30.04 10.95 19.47
CA ALA A 134 -30.20 11.09 18.02
C ALA A 134 -29.13 12.00 17.38
N GLU A 135 -28.67 13.02 18.09
CA GLU A 135 -27.57 13.88 17.66
C GLU A 135 -26.23 13.13 17.66
N ASP A 136 -25.97 12.29 18.67
CA ASP A 136 -24.79 11.43 18.70
C ASP A 136 -24.78 10.45 17.53
N ASP A 137 -25.90 9.75 17.27
CA ASP A 137 -26.02 8.85 16.13
C ASP A 137 -25.75 9.57 14.79
N LEU A 138 -26.26 10.79 14.63
CA LEU A 138 -26.00 11.62 13.46
C LEU A 138 -24.52 12.00 13.34
N LEU A 139 -23.86 12.32 14.45
CA LEU A 139 -22.44 12.65 14.48
C LEU A 139 -21.58 11.42 14.12
N GLN A 140 -21.88 10.25 14.70
CA GLN A 140 -21.22 8.99 14.37
C GLN A 140 -21.37 8.67 12.88
N SER A 141 -22.56 8.90 12.31
CA SER A 141 -22.80 8.76 10.87
C SER A 141 -21.94 9.71 10.02
N ARG A 142 -21.76 10.97 10.44
CA ARG A 142 -20.87 11.91 9.74
C ARG A 142 -19.42 11.46 9.77
N ILE A 143 -18.96 10.93 10.92
CA ILE A 143 -17.62 10.34 11.05
C ILE A 143 -17.48 9.17 10.09
N ALA A 144 -18.48 8.27 10.02
CA ALA A 144 -18.48 7.14 9.11
C ALA A 144 -18.39 7.57 7.63
N ILE A 145 -19.13 8.60 7.20
CA ILE A 145 -19.00 9.16 5.83
C ILE A 145 -17.56 9.57 5.52
N VAL A 146 -16.89 10.24 6.46
CA VAL A 146 -15.50 10.69 6.26
C VAL A 146 -14.55 9.49 6.19
N THR A 147 -14.71 8.51 7.07
CA THR A 147 -13.92 7.27 7.05
C THR A 147 -14.12 6.49 5.75
N ASP A 148 -15.36 6.34 5.28
CA ASP A 148 -15.68 5.66 4.02
C ASP A 148 -15.10 6.41 2.82
N TYR A 149 -15.12 7.75 2.85
CA TYR A 149 -14.49 8.56 1.82
C TYR A 149 -12.97 8.38 1.80
N ILE A 150 -12.31 8.32 2.96
CA ILE A 150 -10.88 8.03 3.06
C ILE A 150 -10.59 6.61 2.53
N ALA A 151 -11.41 5.62 2.89
CA ALA A 151 -11.27 4.24 2.41
C ALA A 151 -11.38 4.16 0.88
N LEU A 152 -12.33 4.89 0.28
CA LEU A 152 -12.48 4.97 -1.18
C LEU A 152 -11.25 5.60 -1.84
N ASN A 153 -10.72 6.70 -1.29
CA ASN A 153 -9.50 7.31 -1.80
C ASN A 153 -8.30 6.36 -1.71
N LYS A 154 -8.18 5.61 -0.61
CA LYS A 154 -7.13 4.59 -0.45
C LYS A 154 -7.26 3.48 -1.49
N ALA A 155 -8.47 2.97 -1.73
CA ALA A 155 -8.73 1.93 -2.72
C ALA A 155 -8.43 2.39 -4.14
N LEU A 156 -8.66 3.68 -4.45
CA LEU A 156 -8.32 4.30 -5.74
C LEU A 156 -6.81 4.60 -5.92
N GLY A 157 -5.97 4.30 -4.93
CA GLY A 157 -4.52 4.50 -5.00
C GLY A 157 -4.02 5.78 -4.33
N GLY A 158 -4.85 6.49 -3.55
CA GLY A 158 -4.43 7.53 -2.61
C GLY A 158 -3.81 8.79 -3.25
N GLY A 159 -3.92 8.97 -4.57
CA GLY A 159 -3.29 10.07 -5.29
C GLY A 159 -1.82 9.84 -5.66
N TRP A 160 -1.33 8.60 -5.60
CA TRP A 160 0.04 8.25 -5.98
C TRP A 160 0.26 8.45 -7.48
N ASP A 161 1.28 9.24 -7.84
CA ASP A 161 1.70 9.56 -9.22
C ASP A 161 2.76 8.59 -9.78
N GLY A 162 3.00 7.48 -9.08
CA GLY A 162 3.85 6.38 -9.54
C GLY A 162 5.35 6.60 -9.38
N ALA A 163 5.81 7.80 -8.99
CA ALA A 163 7.23 8.09 -8.80
C ALA A 163 7.62 8.06 -7.32
N ILE A 164 7.90 6.85 -6.79
CA ILE A 164 8.61 6.76 -5.50
C ILE A 164 10.09 7.06 -5.79
N ASP A 165 10.50 8.31 -5.54
CA ASP A 165 11.92 8.68 -5.50
C ASP A 165 12.55 8.00 -4.29
N ALA A 166 13.04 6.77 -4.46
CA ALA A 166 13.73 6.00 -3.42
C ALA A 166 14.99 6.70 -2.87
N GLY A 167 15.43 7.80 -3.49
CA GLY A 167 16.50 8.66 -2.99
C GLY A 167 16.03 9.74 -2.00
N LYS A 168 14.72 9.95 -1.83
CA LYS A 168 14.16 10.92 -0.87
C LYS A 168 13.41 10.20 0.25
N PRO A 169 13.87 10.29 1.51
CA PRO A 169 13.09 9.78 2.62
C PRO A 169 11.79 10.59 2.75
N GLU A 170 10.66 9.91 2.63
CA GLU A 170 9.31 10.49 2.72
C GLU A 170 8.99 11.04 4.12
N VAL A 171 9.72 10.54 5.13
CA VAL A 171 9.73 11.09 6.49
C VAL A 171 11.15 11.53 6.83
N VAL A 172 11.37 12.85 6.86
CA VAL A 172 12.57 13.44 7.47
C VAL A 172 12.28 13.61 8.95
N ASP A 173 12.82 12.72 9.77
CA ASP A 173 12.69 12.80 11.22
C ASP A 173 13.50 14.02 11.72
N VAL A 174 12.83 15.17 11.84
CA VAL A 174 13.45 16.47 12.13
C VAL A 174 14.02 16.59 13.55
N LYS A 175 13.95 15.53 14.38
CA LYS A 175 14.34 15.58 15.79
C LYS A 175 15.17 14.39 16.28
N THR A 176 16.06 13.84 15.45
CA THR A 176 17.04 12.81 15.84
C THR A 176 18.42 13.41 16.21
N GLY A 177 18.45 14.53 16.93
CA GLY A 177 19.68 15.15 17.43
C GLY A 177 19.86 14.93 18.93
N ALA A 178 21.08 14.61 19.37
CA ALA A 178 21.42 14.49 20.79
C ALA A 178 21.15 15.82 21.52
N ARG A 179 20.21 15.82 22.46
CA ARG A 179 19.94 16.99 23.30
C ARG A 179 21.05 17.10 24.33
N LEU A 180 22.07 17.89 24.03
CA LEU A 180 23.01 18.34 25.05
C LEU A 180 22.23 19.27 26.00
N ALA A 181 21.97 18.79 27.21
CA ALA A 181 21.37 19.59 28.25
C ALA A 181 22.25 20.84 28.48
N SER A 182 21.70 22.02 28.24
CA SER A 182 22.34 23.26 28.69
C SER A 182 22.41 23.20 30.21
N LYS A 183 23.64 23.24 30.74
CA LYS A 183 23.91 23.34 32.17
C LYS A 183 23.27 24.62 32.76
N PRO A 184 22.96 24.61 34.07
CA PRO A 184 22.06 25.56 34.73
C PRO A 184 22.62 26.99 34.79
#